data_AF-A0A9W7IPY7-F1
#
_entry.id   AF-A0A9W7IPY7-F1
#
_cell.length_a   1.000
_cell.length_b   1.000
_cell.length_c   1.000
_cell.angle_alpha   90.00
_cell.angle_beta   90.00
_cell.angle_gamma   90.00
#
_symmetry.space_group_name_H-M   'P 1'
#
loop_
_entity.id
_entity.type
_entity.pdbx_description
1 polymer ?
#
loop_
_entity_poly.entity_id
_entity_poly.type
_entity_poly.pdbx_seq_one_letter_code
_entity_poly.pdbx_strand_id
1 'polypeptide(L)'
;MLKQQTLVFPFSVFAAFFLLASTTFHSVEAHSHRHASTVGRLVLKHQRKLLTQTEHGEISAASVTDRAKPPYHLHFITLEPNSVFFPVLLHADMVLFVHTGSGALSWTDDDGMQNVKIRKGDIYRLHQGSVFYVQSNLEAERERLRIYAIFTNTEDDIYEPAVGAYSSITDMVLAFDSILLQAAFKVPEDVIEEMMRASRTPAIIHAVQKEKMFGELQARVFKAFAGEFLGSIHNKKTKAYNIFEADPDFENCNGWSVTVDKKDLHLLKHSNIGIFMVNLTKGSMMAPHWNPRASEIAIVLQGQGMVRVLCSSNVKASKCRNMRYRVEEGDVFVVPRFHPMAQMSFNNDSFVFMGFSTSTKKNHPQFLAGKRSVLGSLDKKVLALSFNVPNATIDHLLKPLTCIHVYYTRGIF
;
A
#
# COMPACT_ATOMS: atom_id res chain seq x y z
N MET A 1 28.75 -56.13 -75.66
CA MET A 1 27.78 -57.17 -76.03
C MET A 1 26.89 -57.46 -74.85
N LEU A 2 25.57 -57.41 -75.10
CA LEU A 2 24.43 -58.04 -74.43
C LEU A 2 24.45 -58.36 -72.92
N LYS A 3 23.39 -57.83 -72.27
CA LYS A 3 22.43 -58.47 -71.33
C LYS A 3 23.02 -59.06 -70.02
N GLN A 4 22.37 -58.97 -68.86
CA GLN A 4 20.96 -59.24 -68.62
C GLN A 4 20.56 -58.76 -67.22
N GLN A 5 19.29 -58.36 -67.10
CA GLN A 5 18.60 -57.98 -65.87
C GLN A 5 18.60 -59.10 -64.82
N THR A 6 18.62 -58.74 -63.54
CA THR A 6 17.80 -59.44 -62.55
C THR A 6 17.29 -58.44 -61.52
N LEU A 7 15.96 -58.40 -61.45
CA LEU A 7 15.11 -57.58 -60.61
C LEU A 7 14.66 -58.46 -59.44
N VAL A 8 14.92 -58.06 -58.19
CA VAL A 8 14.19 -58.54 -57.01
C VAL A 8 14.04 -57.37 -56.03
N PHE A 9 12.83 -56.84 -55.91
CA PHE A 9 12.30 -56.05 -54.78
C PHE A 9 11.54 -57.00 -53.83
N PRO A 10 11.05 -56.62 -52.62
CA PRO A 10 10.96 -55.31 -51.97
C PRO A 10 11.50 -55.35 -50.50
N PHE A 11 11.76 -54.27 -49.77
CA PHE A 11 10.78 -53.41 -49.09
C PHE A 11 11.54 -52.29 -48.36
N SER A 12 11.03 -51.06 -48.48
CA SER A 12 11.06 -49.98 -47.47
C SER A 12 12.39 -49.47 -46.91
N VAL A 13 12.94 -48.40 -47.52
CA VAL A 13 13.27 -47.16 -46.79
C VAL A 13 13.08 -45.97 -47.75
N PHE A 14 11.94 -45.29 -47.66
CA PHE A 14 11.77 -43.97 -48.27
C PHE A 14 12.50 -42.95 -47.40
N ALA A 15 13.62 -42.42 -47.88
CA ALA A 15 14.20 -41.19 -47.35
C ALA A 15 13.44 -40.01 -47.97
N ALA A 16 12.38 -39.57 -47.30
CA ALA A 16 11.73 -38.29 -47.61
C ALA A 16 12.43 -37.18 -46.82
N PHE A 17 13.12 -36.31 -47.55
CA PHE A 17 13.53 -34.99 -47.07
C PHE A 17 12.30 -34.21 -46.62
N PHE A 18 12.13 -34.02 -45.31
CA PHE A 18 11.33 -32.94 -44.76
C PHE A 18 12.25 -31.99 -44.01
N LEU A 19 12.43 -30.80 -44.58
CA LEU A 19 12.95 -29.62 -43.91
C LEU A 19 11.98 -29.25 -42.78
N LEU A 20 12.27 -29.66 -41.55
CA LEU A 20 11.69 -29.06 -40.35
C LEU A 20 12.55 -27.85 -39.98
N ALA A 21 12.12 -26.67 -40.41
CA ALA A 21 12.51 -25.42 -39.79
C ALA A 21 11.99 -25.43 -38.36
N SER A 22 12.84 -25.82 -37.42
CA SER A 22 12.59 -25.63 -35.99
C SER A 22 12.82 -24.16 -35.67
N THR A 23 11.76 -23.37 -35.75
CA THR A 23 11.70 -22.08 -35.07
C THR A 23 11.74 -22.36 -33.58
N THR A 24 12.95 -22.27 -33.01
CA THR A 24 13.14 -22.15 -31.58
C THR A 24 12.52 -20.82 -31.17
N PHE A 25 11.23 -20.84 -30.81
CA PHE A 25 10.63 -19.78 -30.04
C PHE A 25 11.41 -19.69 -28.73
N HIS A 26 12.35 -18.76 -28.66
CA HIS A 26 12.84 -18.23 -27.39
C HIS A 26 11.64 -17.55 -26.74
N SER A 27 10.90 -18.28 -25.93
CA SER A 27 10.11 -17.68 -24.87
C SER A 27 11.08 -16.87 -24.03
N VAL A 28 10.98 -15.54 -24.11
CA VAL A 28 11.64 -14.62 -23.20
C VAL A 28 11.01 -14.86 -21.83
N GLU A 29 11.54 -15.85 -21.14
CA GLU A 29 11.19 -16.20 -19.79
C GLU A 29 11.70 -15.07 -18.90
N ALA A 30 10.77 -14.25 -18.40
CA ALA A 30 11.04 -13.13 -17.52
C ALA A 30 11.71 -13.64 -16.24
N HIS A 31 13.05 -13.70 -16.26
CA HIS A 31 13.86 -14.06 -15.12
C HIS A 31 13.71 -13.00 -14.03
N SER A 32 12.88 -13.30 -13.05
CA SER A 32 12.78 -12.59 -11.78
C SER A 32 14.11 -12.73 -11.02
N HIS A 33 15.08 -11.88 -11.32
CA HIS A 33 16.26 -11.69 -10.48
C HIS A 33 15.84 -11.03 -9.14
N ARG A 34 15.37 -11.83 -8.18
CA ARG A 34 15.23 -11.39 -6.78
C ARG A 34 16.64 -11.30 -6.16
N HIS A 35 17.22 -10.11 -6.22
CA HIS A 35 18.47 -9.82 -5.52
C HIS A 35 18.22 -9.62 -4.03
N ALA A 36 19.09 -10.14 -3.16
CA ALA A 36 19.04 -9.93 -1.70
C ALA A 36 18.95 -8.45 -1.26
N SER A 37 19.32 -7.50 -2.13
CA SER A 37 19.19 -6.06 -1.88
C SER A 37 17.78 -5.49 -2.02
N THR A 38 16.84 -6.19 -2.67
CA THR A 38 15.44 -5.77 -2.81
C THR A 38 14.51 -6.35 -1.75
N VAL A 39 15.02 -7.30 -0.95
CA VAL A 39 14.26 -7.95 0.13
C VAL A 39 13.73 -6.88 1.09
N GLY A 40 12.40 -6.87 1.24
CA GLY A 40 11.68 -5.91 2.08
C GLY A 40 11.47 -4.52 1.49
N ARG A 41 11.97 -4.20 0.28
CA ARG A 41 11.74 -2.89 -0.38
C ARG A 41 10.76 -2.94 -1.54
N LEU A 42 10.46 -4.13 -2.05
CA LEU A 42 9.42 -4.40 -3.02
C LEU A 42 8.65 -5.64 -2.57
N VAL A 43 7.34 -5.54 -2.48
CA VAL A 43 6.44 -6.67 -2.25
C VAL A 43 5.42 -6.68 -3.37
N LEU A 44 5.47 -7.72 -4.21
CA LEU A 44 4.51 -7.84 -5.30
C LEU A 44 3.13 -8.23 -4.74
N LYS A 45 2.05 -7.86 -5.42
CA LYS A 45 0.67 -8.16 -4.97
C LYS A 45 0.47 -9.63 -4.59
N HIS A 46 0.95 -10.56 -5.41
CA HIS A 46 0.83 -12.00 -5.19
C HIS A 46 1.75 -12.56 -4.08
N GLN A 47 2.68 -11.74 -3.55
CA GLN A 47 3.58 -12.13 -2.45
C GLN A 47 3.05 -11.71 -1.08
N ARG A 48 1.93 -10.97 -1.04
CA ARG A 48 1.30 -10.57 0.21
C ARG A 48 0.83 -11.81 0.96
N LYS A 49 1.05 -11.83 2.27
CA LYS A 49 0.60 -12.92 3.15
C LYS A 49 -0.92 -12.84 3.29
N LEU A 50 -1.64 -13.88 2.90
CA LEU A 50 -3.07 -14.00 3.16
C LEU A 50 -3.29 -14.19 4.68
N LEU A 51 -4.13 -13.34 5.28
CA LEU A 51 -4.51 -13.42 6.69
C LEU A 51 -5.92 -14.00 6.87
N THR A 52 -6.83 -13.65 5.97
CA THR A 52 -8.22 -14.12 5.99
C THR A 52 -8.75 -14.12 4.57
N GLN A 53 -9.50 -15.16 4.21
CA GLN A 53 -10.25 -15.22 2.96
C GLN A 53 -11.60 -15.88 3.22
N THR A 54 -12.65 -15.25 2.72
CA THR A 54 -14.04 -15.71 2.80
C THR A 54 -14.71 -15.40 1.47
N GLU A 55 -15.92 -15.91 1.25
CA GLU A 55 -16.73 -15.54 0.08
C GLU A 55 -17.16 -14.05 0.09
N HIS A 56 -16.99 -13.35 1.22
CA HIS A 56 -17.44 -11.97 1.45
C HIS A 56 -16.29 -10.95 1.55
N GLY A 57 -15.05 -11.41 1.39
CA GLY A 57 -13.90 -10.53 1.45
C GLY A 57 -12.60 -11.23 1.82
N GLU A 58 -11.53 -10.43 1.79
CA GLU A 58 -10.16 -10.87 1.98
C GLU A 58 -9.36 -9.84 2.77
N ILE A 59 -8.44 -10.33 3.62
CA ILE A 59 -7.39 -9.53 4.23
C ILE A 59 -6.04 -10.15 3.88
N SER A 60 -5.16 -9.35 3.29
CA SER A 60 -3.76 -9.71 3.05
C SER A 60 -2.81 -8.69 3.67
N ALA A 61 -1.57 -9.08 3.92
CA ALA A 61 -0.57 -8.27 4.59
C ALA A 61 0.77 -8.22 3.83
N ALA A 62 1.45 -7.09 3.93
CA ALA A 62 2.82 -6.90 3.47
C ALA A 62 3.68 -6.36 4.62
N SER A 63 4.93 -6.77 4.68
CA SER A 63 5.93 -6.19 5.57
C SER A 63 7.07 -5.62 4.74
N VAL A 64 7.40 -4.36 4.96
CA VAL A 64 8.41 -3.63 4.19
C VAL A 64 9.36 -2.88 5.10
N THR A 65 10.56 -2.53 4.63
CA THR A 65 11.57 -1.85 5.45
C THR A 65 12.33 -0.81 4.64
N ASP A 66 12.59 0.34 5.27
CA ASP A 66 13.55 1.32 4.78
C ASP A 66 14.99 1.03 5.25
N ARG A 67 15.17 0.00 6.09
CA ARG A 67 16.39 -0.43 6.81
C ARG A 67 16.85 0.51 7.92
N ALA A 68 16.16 1.63 8.14
CA ALA A 68 16.47 2.57 9.21
C ALA A 68 15.62 2.30 10.46
N LYS A 69 14.39 1.83 10.27
CA LYS A 69 13.46 1.46 11.33
C LYS A 69 13.07 -0.02 11.24
N PRO A 70 12.41 -0.57 12.28
CA PRO A 70 11.80 -1.88 12.18
C PRO A 70 10.80 -1.95 11.01
N PRO A 71 10.44 -3.16 10.55
CA PRO A 71 9.55 -3.32 9.41
C PRO A 71 8.21 -2.61 9.60
N TYR A 72 7.75 -1.94 8.56
CA TYR A 72 6.41 -1.38 8.50
C TYR A 72 5.44 -2.47 8.03
N HIS A 73 4.31 -2.59 8.74
CA HIS A 73 3.28 -3.57 8.43
C HIS A 73 2.10 -2.88 7.74
N LEU A 74 1.72 -3.42 6.58
CA LEU A 74 0.57 -2.96 5.80
C LEU A 74 -0.47 -4.05 5.70
N HIS A 75 -1.74 -3.73 5.92
CA HIS A 75 -2.86 -4.63 5.62
C HIS A 75 -3.72 -4.05 4.49
N PHE A 76 -4.25 -4.96 3.67
CA PHE A 76 -5.14 -4.68 2.55
C PHE A 76 -6.45 -5.41 2.84
N ILE A 77 -7.48 -4.65 3.21
CA ILE A 77 -8.81 -5.16 3.57
C ILE A 77 -9.71 -4.93 2.37
N THR A 78 -10.30 -6.02 1.85
CA THR A 78 -11.30 -5.97 0.78
C THR A 78 -12.59 -6.60 1.28
N LEU A 79 -13.69 -5.85 1.21
CA LEU A 79 -15.03 -6.33 1.52
C LEU A 79 -15.87 -6.33 0.24
N GLU A 80 -16.54 -7.45 -0.02
CA GLU A 80 -17.60 -7.49 -1.03
C GLU A 80 -18.74 -6.54 -0.62
N PRO A 81 -19.61 -6.10 -1.55
CA PRO A 81 -20.84 -5.40 -1.18
C PRO A 81 -21.64 -6.21 -0.17
N ASN A 82 -22.41 -5.55 0.70
CA ASN A 82 -23.17 -6.22 1.76
C ASN A 82 -22.32 -7.13 2.66
N SER A 83 -21.18 -6.65 3.15
CA SER A 83 -20.28 -7.45 3.99
C SER A 83 -19.79 -6.67 5.20
N VAL A 84 -19.47 -7.39 6.28
CA VAL A 84 -18.93 -6.82 7.52
C VAL A 84 -17.66 -7.56 7.92
N PHE A 85 -16.63 -6.79 8.24
CA PHE A 85 -15.47 -7.24 8.99
C PHE A 85 -15.74 -7.03 10.47
N PHE A 86 -15.72 -8.12 11.26
CA PHE A 86 -16.12 -8.11 12.66
C PHE A 86 -15.20 -7.30 13.58
N PRO A 87 -15.68 -6.95 14.80
CA PRO A 87 -14.90 -6.23 15.80
C PRO A 87 -13.56 -6.88 16.16
N VAL A 88 -12.51 -6.09 16.02
CA VAL A 88 -11.14 -6.45 16.43
C VAL A 88 -10.55 -5.35 17.32
N LEU A 89 -9.72 -5.74 18.29
CA LEU A 89 -8.94 -4.82 19.13
C LEU A 89 -7.62 -4.48 18.43
N LEU A 90 -7.33 -3.20 18.24
CA LEU A 90 -6.05 -2.73 17.70
C LEU A 90 -4.91 -2.85 18.71
N HIS A 91 -3.78 -3.39 18.26
CA HIS A 91 -2.55 -3.50 19.05
C HIS A 91 -1.50 -2.42 18.72
N ALA A 92 -1.79 -1.59 17.71
CA ALA A 92 -0.96 -0.48 17.25
C ALA A 92 -1.84 0.60 16.61
N ASP A 93 -1.34 1.83 16.50
CA ASP A 93 -2.04 2.87 15.75
C ASP A 93 -2.19 2.46 14.30
N MET A 94 -3.37 2.72 13.73
CA MET A 94 -3.70 2.39 12.36
C MET A 94 -3.95 3.68 11.59
N VAL A 95 -3.22 3.91 10.51
CA VAL A 95 -3.57 4.94 9.52
C VAL A 95 -4.12 4.25 8.28
N LEU A 96 -5.34 4.60 7.88
CA LEU A 96 -6.05 3.95 6.79
C LEU A 96 -6.42 4.93 5.68
N PHE A 97 -6.42 4.40 4.46
CA PHE A 97 -6.84 5.07 3.23
C PHE A 97 -7.89 4.21 2.52
N VAL A 98 -9.01 4.82 2.16
CA VAL A 98 -10.07 4.15 1.39
C VAL A 98 -9.77 4.24 -0.09
N HIS A 99 -9.33 3.14 -0.69
CA HIS A 99 -8.92 3.08 -2.09
C HIS A 99 -10.12 3.08 -3.05
N THR A 100 -11.13 2.25 -2.78
CA THR A 100 -12.33 2.09 -3.62
C THR A 100 -13.56 1.76 -2.78
N GLY A 101 -14.74 1.93 -3.37
CA GLY A 101 -16.01 1.67 -2.71
C GLY A 101 -16.39 2.68 -1.61
N SER A 102 -17.37 2.29 -0.79
CA SER A 102 -17.91 3.07 0.32
C SER A 102 -18.48 2.15 1.41
N GLY A 103 -18.72 2.70 2.59
CA GLY A 103 -19.25 1.94 3.71
C GLY A 103 -19.36 2.75 5.00
N ALA A 104 -19.33 2.06 6.13
CA ALA A 104 -19.25 2.64 7.46
C ALA A 104 -18.05 2.08 8.22
N LEU A 105 -17.35 2.96 8.92
CA LEU A 105 -16.26 2.64 9.83
C LEU A 105 -16.71 3.01 11.24
N SER A 106 -16.59 2.07 12.17
CA SER A 106 -16.93 2.29 13.58
C SER A 106 -15.77 1.88 14.47
N TRP A 107 -15.46 2.69 15.48
CA TRP A 107 -14.40 2.42 16.43
C TRP A 107 -14.67 3.06 17.79
N THR A 108 -14.02 2.56 18.84
CA THR A 108 -14.04 3.17 20.17
C THR A 108 -12.87 4.13 20.37
N ASP A 109 -13.13 5.29 20.95
CA ASP A 109 -12.14 6.25 21.45
C ASP A 109 -12.53 6.78 22.84
N ASP A 110 -11.77 7.74 23.36
CA ASP A 110 -11.99 8.35 24.68
C ASP A 110 -13.36 9.02 24.82
N ASP A 111 -13.96 9.44 23.71
CA ASP A 111 -15.28 10.09 23.65
C ASP A 111 -16.43 9.07 23.43
N GLY A 112 -16.09 7.79 23.26
CA GLY A 112 -17.04 6.69 23.10
C GLY A 112 -16.98 6.00 21.74
N MET A 113 -18.13 5.59 21.22
CA MET A 113 -18.23 4.90 19.92
C MET A 113 -18.38 5.94 18.82
N GLN A 114 -17.41 5.96 17.92
CA GLN A 114 -17.48 6.72 16.68
C GLN A 114 -18.09 5.87 15.58
N ASN A 115 -18.91 6.49 14.73
CA ASN A 115 -19.42 5.87 13.52
C ASN A 115 -19.46 6.91 12.39
N VAL A 116 -18.74 6.64 11.32
CA VAL A 116 -18.62 7.54 10.18
C VAL A 116 -18.87 6.79 8.88
N LYS A 117 -19.51 7.47 7.93
CA LYS A 117 -19.56 7.01 6.55
C LYS A 117 -18.20 7.25 5.91
N ILE A 118 -17.73 6.27 5.14
CA ILE A 118 -16.46 6.32 4.44
C ILE A 118 -16.67 6.16 2.94
N ARG A 119 -15.83 6.82 2.15
CA ARG A 119 -15.80 6.72 0.69
C ARG A 119 -14.37 6.79 0.17
N LYS A 120 -14.19 6.44 -1.10
CA LYS A 120 -12.93 6.59 -1.84
C LYS A 120 -12.25 7.94 -1.56
N GLY A 121 -10.98 7.88 -1.16
CA GLY A 121 -10.14 9.03 -0.85
C GLY A 121 -10.07 9.39 0.64
N ASP A 122 -10.99 8.88 1.46
CA ASP A 122 -11.02 9.22 2.88
C ASP A 122 -9.82 8.62 3.62
N ILE A 123 -9.29 9.40 4.56
CA ILE A 123 -8.17 9.06 5.43
C ILE A 123 -8.64 9.16 6.89
N TYR A 124 -8.33 8.13 7.66
CA TYR A 124 -8.56 8.09 9.10
C TYR A 124 -7.34 7.56 9.84
N ARG A 125 -7.26 7.91 11.13
CA ARG A 125 -6.36 7.27 12.09
C ARG A 125 -7.18 6.75 13.25
N LEU A 126 -6.92 5.51 13.63
CA LEU A 126 -7.42 4.88 14.84
C LEU A 126 -6.25 4.65 15.80
N HIS A 127 -6.52 4.78 17.08
CA HIS A 127 -5.51 4.61 18.13
C HIS A 127 -5.39 3.14 18.54
N GLN A 128 -4.20 2.75 18.99
CA GLN A 128 -4.04 1.46 19.66
C GLN A 128 -5.00 1.33 20.85
N GLY A 129 -5.51 0.13 21.09
CA GLY A 129 -6.55 -0.13 22.10
C GLY A 129 -7.98 0.14 21.63
N SER A 130 -8.18 0.79 20.48
CA SER A 130 -9.52 0.94 19.89
C SER A 130 -10.05 -0.42 19.41
N VAL A 131 -11.32 -0.70 19.70
CA VAL A 131 -12.08 -1.76 19.03
C VAL A 131 -12.71 -1.17 17.78
N PHE A 132 -12.44 -1.74 16.61
CA PHE A 132 -13.03 -1.26 15.36
C PHE A 132 -13.61 -2.39 14.52
N TYR A 133 -14.53 -2.03 13.65
CA TYR A 133 -15.10 -2.91 12.64
C TYR A 133 -15.52 -2.09 11.42
N VAL A 134 -15.71 -2.77 10.29
CA VAL A 134 -15.99 -2.11 9.00
C VAL A 134 -17.16 -2.80 8.33
N GLN A 135 -18.08 -2.00 7.80
CA GLN A 135 -19.20 -2.46 7.01
C GLN A 135 -19.10 -1.87 5.60
N SER A 136 -19.14 -2.71 4.58
CA SER A 136 -19.28 -2.23 3.19
C SER A 136 -20.71 -1.75 2.93
N ASN A 137 -20.86 -0.92 1.90
CA ASN A 137 -22.17 -0.42 1.51
C ASN A 137 -23.14 -1.59 1.22
N LEU A 138 -24.40 -1.41 1.64
CA LEU A 138 -25.46 -2.40 1.51
C LEU A 138 -26.09 -2.44 0.09
N GLU A 139 -25.74 -1.49 -0.76
CA GLU A 139 -26.16 -1.51 -2.17
C GLU A 139 -25.30 -2.52 -2.97
N ALA A 140 -25.94 -3.58 -3.49
CA ALA A 140 -25.26 -4.69 -4.16
C ALA A 140 -24.53 -4.30 -5.46
N GLU A 141 -24.97 -3.23 -6.14
CA GLU A 141 -24.33 -2.76 -7.39
C GLU A 141 -23.08 -1.90 -7.16
N ARG A 142 -22.68 -1.69 -5.90
CA ARG A 142 -21.53 -0.82 -5.57
C ARG A 142 -20.20 -1.55 -5.72
N GLU A 143 -19.17 -0.75 -5.97
CA GLU A 143 -17.79 -1.22 -5.99
C GLU A 143 -17.38 -1.79 -4.61
N ARG A 144 -16.59 -2.89 -4.63
CA ARG A 144 -15.99 -3.48 -3.43
C ARG A 144 -15.27 -2.41 -2.60
N LEU A 145 -15.49 -2.42 -1.29
CA LEU A 145 -14.80 -1.55 -0.37
C LEU A 145 -13.37 -2.05 -0.16
N ARG A 146 -12.37 -1.25 -0.56
CA ARG A 146 -10.95 -1.57 -0.35
C ARG A 146 -10.30 -0.52 0.54
N ILE A 147 -9.67 -0.98 1.61
CA ILE A 147 -8.98 -0.15 2.59
C ILE A 147 -7.53 -0.60 2.68
N TYR A 148 -6.61 0.36 2.55
CA TYR A 148 -5.18 0.14 2.75
C TYR A 148 -4.77 0.78 4.06
N ALA A 149 -4.13 0.00 4.93
CA ALA A 149 -3.75 0.43 6.25
C ALA A 149 -2.27 0.20 6.50
N ILE A 150 -1.64 1.13 7.22
CA ILE A 150 -0.33 0.94 7.82
C ILE A 150 -0.48 0.97 9.33
N PHE A 151 0.22 0.05 10.00
CA PHE A 151 0.29 -0.01 11.46
C PHE A 151 1.61 0.58 11.92
N THR A 152 1.53 1.51 12.87
CA THR A 152 2.67 2.21 13.43
C THR A 152 2.52 2.29 14.93
N ASN A 153 3.64 2.31 15.63
CA ASN A 153 3.65 2.71 17.02
C ASN A 153 3.99 4.20 17.12
N THR A 154 3.69 4.80 18.27
CA THR A 154 4.08 6.18 18.54
C THR A 154 5.61 6.30 18.69
N GLU A 155 6.18 7.52 18.61
CA GLU A 155 7.64 7.71 18.70
C GLU A 155 8.25 7.16 20.01
N ASP A 156 7.46 7.09 21.07
CA ASP A 156 7.88 6.62 22.40
C ASP A 156 7.62 5.11 22.59
N ASP A 157 6.95 4.46 21.62
CA ASP A 157 6.52 3.08 21.73
C ASP A 157 7.25 2.20 20.70
N ILE A 158 8.19 1.38 21.19
CA ILE A 158 8.93 0.39 20.39
C ILE A 158 8.24 -0.97 20.37
N TYR A 159 7.00 -1.07 20.88
CA TYR A 159 6.26 -2.33 21.00
C TYR A 159 5.89 -2.92 19.64
N GLU A 160 6.70 -3.83 19.10
CA GLU A 160 6.23 -4.67 18.00
C GLU A 160 5.24 -5.71 18.55
N PRO A 161 3.96 -5.68 18.14
CA PRO A 161 2.99 -6.61 18.69
C PRO A 161 3.34 -8.04 18.31
N ALA A 162 3.65 -8.88 19.31
CA ALA A 162 3.90 -10.31 19.09
C ALA A 162 2.65 -11.04 18.54
N VAL A 163 1.46 -10.48 18.77
CA VAL A 163 0.15 -11.05 18.44
C VAL A 163 -0.42 -10.52 17.11
N GLY A 164 0.35 -9.67 16.39
CA GLY A 164 -0.07 -9.06 15.13
C GLY A 164 -0.78 -7.71 15.30
N ALA A 165 -1.30 -7.14 14.21
CA ALA A 165 -1.83 -5.77 14.19
C ALA A 165 -3.10 -5.57 15.03
N TYR A 166 -3.90 -6.63 15.17
CA TYR A 166 -5.14 -6.64 15.95
C TYR A 166 -5.55 -8.08 16.27
N SER A 167 -6.49 -8.26 17.19
CA SER A 167 -7.10 -9.57 17.45
C SER A 167 -8.62 -9.50 17.58
N SER A 168 -9.27 -10.60 17.17
CA SER A 168 -10.70 -10.81 17.27
C SER A 168 -11.16 -10.80 18.72
N ILE A 169 -12.14 -9.94 19.05
CA ILE A 169 -12.74 -9.88 20.39
C ILE A 169 -13.39 -11.22 20.75
N THR A 170 -14.07 -11.83 19.78
CA THR A 170 -14.72 -13.15 19.96
C THR A 170 -13.70 -14.21 20.32
N ASP A 171 -12.55 -14.23 19.63
CA ASP A 171 -11.53 -15.23 19.89
C ASP A 171 -10.82 -15.00 21.23
N MET A 172 -10.64 -13.74 21.65
CA MET A 172 -10.13 -13.42 22.99
C MET A 172 -11.04 -13.96 24.09
N VAL A 173 -12.35 -13.74 23.99
CA VAL A 173 -13.31 -14.21 25.00
C VAL A 173 -13.32 -15.73 25.04
N LEU A 174 -13.41 -16.39 23.89
CA LEU A 174 -13.48 -17.84 23.80
C LEU A 174 -12.12 -18.55 24.01
N ALA A 175 -11.06 -17.81 24.35
CA ALA A 175 -9.77 -18.38 24.74
C ALA A 175 -9.69 -18.68 26.25
N PHE A 176 -10.58 -18.10 27.05
CA PHE A 176 -10.72 -18.43 28.47
C PHE A 176 -11.46 -19.76 28.67
N ASP A 177 -11.17 -20.45 29.78
CA ASP A 177 -11.87 -21.68 30.12
C ASP A 177 -13.32 -21.43 30.56
N SER A 178 -14.15 -22.46 30.46
CA SER A 178 -15.59 -22.35 30.71
C SER A 178 -15.91 -21.94 32.14
N ILE A 179 -15.13 -22.39 33.13
CA ILE A 179 -15.35 -22.09 34.55
C ILE A 179 -15.12 -20.60 34.78
N LEU A 180 -14.03 -20.04 34.25
CA LEU A 180 -13.75 -18.62 34.34
C LEU A 180 -14.82 -17.79 33.64
N LEU A 181 -15.27 -18.19 32.44
CA LEU A 181 -16.33 -17.50 31.71
C LEU A 181 -17.66 -17.52 32.49
N GLN A 182 -18.06 -18.67 33.04
CA GLN A 182 -19.26 -18.77 33.89
C GLN A 182 -19.17 -17.82 35.09
N ALA A 183 -18.03 -17.84 35.80
CA ALA A 183 -17.81 -17.00 36.98
C ALA A 183 -17.81 -15.50 36.62
N ALA A 184 -17.16 -15.12 35.52
CA ALA A 184 -17.04 -13.73 35.09
C ALA A 184 -18.37 -13.16 34.58
N PHE A 185 -19.08 -13.90 33.72
CA PHE A 185 -20.34 -13.46 33.13
C PHE A 185 -21.56 -13.74 34.01
N LYS A 186 -21.41 -14.54 35.08
CA LYS A 186 -22.49 -14.96 35.98
C LYS A 186 -23.65 -15.61 35.22
N VAL A 187 -23.31 -16.46 34.26
CA VAL A 187 -24.27 -17.20 33.43
C VAL A 187 -24.22 -18.70 33.73
N PRO A 188 -25.33 -19.42 33.51
CA PRO A 188 -25.36 -20.87 33.59
C PRO A 188 -24.34 -21.56 32.67
N GLU A 189 -23.95 -22.78 33.03
CA GLU A 189 -22.98 -23.58 32.28
C GLU A 189 -23.42 -23.87 30.85
N ASP A 190 -24.69 -24.18 30.63
CA ASP A 190 -25.25 -24.49 29.31
C ASP A 190 -25.12 -23.33 28.32
N VAL A 191 -25.20 -22.08 28.80
CA VAL A 191 -24.95 -20.87 27.97
C VAL A 191 -23.50 -20.84 27.48
N ILE A 192 -22.53 -21.10 28.36
CA ILE A 192 -21.11 -21.14 27.98
C ILE A 192 -20.82 -22.35 27.10
N GLU A 193 -21.41 -23.51 27.38
CA GLU A 193 -21.26 -24.69 26.52
C GLU A 193 -21.81 -24.45 25.11
N GLU A 194 -22.95 -23.80 24.97
CA GLU A 194 -23.51 -23.43 23.66
C GLU A 194 -22.53 -22.53 22.89
N MET A 195 -22.00 -21.48 23.54
CA MET A 195 -21.01 -20.58 22.95
C MET A 195 -19.73 -21.31 22.53
N MET A 196 -19.24 -22.23 23.35
CA MET A 196 -18.00 -22.99 23.09
C MET A 196 -18.19 -24.07 22.02
N ARG A 197 -19.40 -24.63 21.88
CA ARG A 197 -19.75 -25.60 20.81
C ARG A 197 -20.06 -24.92 19.48
N ALA A 198 -20.46 -23.66 19.49
CA ALA A 198 -20.79 -22.91 18.28
C ALA A 198 -19.59 -22.88 17.30
N SER A 199 -19.88 -23.02 16.01
CA SER A 199 -18.84 -22.94 14.99
C SER A 199 -18.23 -21.54 14.93
N ARG A 200 -16.91 -21.48 14.78
CA ARG A 200 -16.20 -20.20 14.65
C ARG A 200 -16.67 -19.49 13.39
N THR A 201 -17.24 -18.30 13.59
CA THR A 201 -17.67 -17.47 12.47
C THR A 201 -16.44 -16.86 11.79
N PRO A 202 -16.37 -16.84 10.45
CA PRO A 202 -15.29 -16.16 9.75
C PRO A 202 -15.22 -14.67 10.12
N ALA A 203 -14.04 -14.07 10.05
CA ALA A 203 -13.86 -12.66 10.40
C ALA A 203 -14.62 -11.69 9.49
N ILE A 204 -14.94 -12.12 8.26
CA ILE A 204 -15.74 -11.36 7.30
C ILE A 204 -16.97 -12.20 6.92
N ILE A 205 -18.16 -11.60 7.02
CA ILE A 205 -19.43 -12.26 6.67
C ILE A 205 -20.32 -11.36 5.83
N HIS A 206 -21.34 -11.95 5.20
CA HIS A 206 -22.42 -11.20 4.58
C HIS A 206 -23.20 -10.43 5.65
N ALA A 207 -23.45 -9.15 5.38
CA ALA A 207 -24.33 -8.29 6.13
C ALA A 207 -25.79 -8.62 5.78
N VAL A 208 -26.32 -9.75 6.26
CA VAL A 208 -27.73 -10.12 6.03
C VAL A 208 -28.67 -9.08 6.67
N GLN A 209 -29.48 -8.38 5.85
CA GLN A 209 -30.60 -7.47 6.14
C GLN A 209 -30.90 -7.08 7.61
N LYS A 210 -29.97 -6.44 8.32
CA LYS A 210 -30.26 -5.87 9.64
C LYS A 210 -29.43 -4.61 9.93
N GLU A 211 -29.83 -3.48 9.35
CA GLU A 211 -29.47 -2.15 9.88
C GLU A 211 -29.71 -2.09 11.40
N LYS A 212 -30.80 -2.73 11.86
CA LYS A 212 -31.17 -2.84 13.27
C LYS A 212 -30.15 -3.64 14.11
N MET A 213 -29.59 -4.73 13.58
CA MET A 213 -28.58 -5.54 14.28
C MET A 213 -27.25 -4.79 14.40
N PHE A 214 -26.85 -4.04 13.38
CA PHE A 214 -25.64 -3.23 13.46
C PHE A 214 -25.83 -2.01 14.35
N GLY A 215 -27.02 -1.39 14.36
CA GLY A 215 -27.38 -0.39 15.36
C GLY A 215 -27.38 -0.95 16.79
N GLU A 216 -27.88 -2.17 16.99
CA GLU A 216 -27.81 -2.87 18.28
C GLU A 216 -26.38 -3.26 18.66
N LEU A 217 -25.56 -3.74 17.72
CA LEU A 217 -24.14 -4.03 17.93
C LEU A 217 -23.40 -2.76 18.32
N GLN A 218 -23.65 -1.64 17.64
CA GLN A 218 -23.12 -0.32 18.00
C GLN A 218 -23.47 0.05 19.43
N ALA A 219 -24.76 -0.05 19.78
CA ALA A 219 -25.23 0.28 21.13
C ALA A 219 -24.60 -0.64 22.20
N ARG A 220 -24.43 -1.93 21.90
CA ARG A 220 -23.83 -2.92 22.82
C ARG A 220 -22.34 -2.70 23.01
N VAL A 221 -21.59 -2.50 21.92
CA VAL A 221 -20.15 -2.22 22.00
C VAL A 221 -19.94 -0.86 22.69
N PHE A 222 -20.73 0.15 22.36
CA PHE A 222 -20.71 1.43 23.10
C PHE A 222 -20.93 1.23 24.60
N LYS A 223 -21.98 0.51 25.00
CA LYS A 223 -22.27 0.25 26.42
C LYS A 223 -21.14 -0.51 27.13
N ALA A 224 -20.48 -1.44 26.44
CA ALA A 224 -19.41 -2.24 27.01
C ALA A 224 -18.11 -1.44 27.22
N PHE A 225 -17.80 -0.50 26.31
CA PHE A 225 -16.52 0.22 26.33
C PHE A 225 -16.60 1.64 26.92
N ALA A 226 -17.78 2.27 27.00
CA ALA A 226 -17.93 3.60 27.59
C ALA A 226 -17.95 3.62 29.13
N GLY A 227 -18.19 2.48 29.79
CA GLY A 227 -18.36 2.40 31.25
C GLY A 227 -19.56 3.20 31.77
N GLU A 228 -19.79 3.18 33.09
CA GLU A 228 -20.83 3.98 33.77
C GLU A 228 -20.49 5.49 33.89
N PHE A 229 -19.38 5.95 33.30
CA PHE A 229 -18.96 7.36 33.32
C PHE A 229 -19.70 8.17 32.25
N LEU A 230 -20.99 8.44 32.48
CA LEU A 230 -21.79 9.36 31.68
C LEU A 230 -21.50 10.82 32.08
N GLY A 231 -20.27 11.26 31.81
CA GLY A 231 -19.92 12.68 31.79
C GLY A 231 -20.17 13.24 30.39
N SER A 232 -21.22 14.06 30.24
CA SER A 232 -21.55 14.92 29.08
C SER A 232 -20.76 14.64 27.78
N ILE A 233 -21.25 13.69 26.98
CA ILE A 233 -20.71 13.35 25.65
C ILE A 233 -20.77 14.58 24.74
N HIS A 234 -19.64 15.26 24.55
CA HIS A 234 -19.48 16.20 23.45
C HIS A 234 -19.23 15.40 22.19
N ASN A 235 -20.29 15.26 21.38
CA ASN A 235 -20.29 14.51 20.13
C ASN A 235 -19.52 15.29 19.04
N LYS A 236 -18.21 15.44 19.21
CA LYS A 236 -17.36 16.12 18.23
C LYS A 236 -17.04 15.15 17.10
N LYS A 237 -17.95 15.07 16.12
CA LYS A 237 -17.78 14.23 14.93
C LYS A 237 -16.41 14.46 14.29
N THR A 238 -15.61 13.41 14.25
CA THR A 238 -14.32 13.36 13.58
C THR A 238 -14.55 13.49 12.07
N LYS A 239 -14.21 14.65 11.48
CA LYS A 239 -14.35 14.86 10.03
C LYS A 239 -13.18 14.19 9.30
N ALA A 240 -13.49 13.32 8.34
CA ALA A 240 -12.51 12.73 7.44
C ALA A 240 -11.73 13.81 6.67
N TYR A 241 -10.49 13.49 6.30
CA TYR A 241 -9.81 14.18 5.21
C TYR A 241 -9.92 13.35 3.95
N ASN A 242 -10.39 13.94 2.85
CA ASN A 242 -10.44 13.26 1.56
C ASN A 242 -9.32 13.78 0.65
N ILE A 243 -8.40 12.90 0.25
CA ILE A 243 -7.22 13.29 -0.54
C ILE A 243 -7.57 13.84 -1.93
N PHE A 244 -8.72 13.47 -2.49
CA PHE A 244 -9.15 13.95 -3.81
C PHE A 244 -9.82 15.33 -3.74
N GLU A 245 -10.09 15.84 -2.53
CA GLU A 245 -10.59 17.21 -2.31
C GLU A 245 -9.47 18.20 -1.96
N ALA A 246 -8.24 17.71 -1.85
CA ALA A 246 -7.07 18.52 -1.55
C ALA A 246 -6.51 19.20 -2.80
N ASP A 247 -6.03 20.43 -2.64
CA ASP A 247 -5.29 21.11 -3.69
C ASP A 247 -3.94 20.40 -3.92
N PRO A 248 -3.56 20.07 -5.17
CA PRO A 248 -2.26 19.47 -5.45
C PRO A 248 -1.11 20.37 -5.00
N ASP A 249 -0.09 19.79 -4.38
CA ASP A 249 1.19 20.47 -4.11
C ASP A 249 1.87 20.91 -5.43
N PHE A 250 1.60 20.14 -6.48
CA PHE A 250 2.09 20.37 -7.82
C PHE A 250 1.16 19.74 -8.87
N GLU A 251 0.94 20.44 -9.98
CA GLU A 251 0.18 19.94 -11.13
C GLU A 251 0.69 20.54 -12.46
N ASN A 252 0.77 19.72 -13.51
CA ASN A 252 0.92 20.15 -14.90
C ASN A 252 0.30 19.11 -15.87
N CYS A 253 0.47 19.32 -17.18
CA CYS A 253 -0.05 18.41 -18.21
C CYS A 253 0.52 16.98 -18.19
N ASN A 254 1.60 16.73 -17.44
CA ASN A 254 2.27 15.44 -17.33
C ASN A 254 1.93 14.70 -16.02
N GLY A 255 1.24 15.34 -15.09
CA GLY A 255 0.87 14.72 -13.82
C GLY A 255 0.70 15.70 -12.66
N TRP A 256 0.41 15.14 -11.49
CA TRP A 256 0.19 15.88 -10.26
C TRP A 256 0.63 15.08 -9.03
N SER A 257 0.84 15.78 -7.93
CA SER A 257 1.13 15.18 -6.63
C SER A 257 0.48 15.97 -5.51
N VAL A 258 0.05 15.28 -4.46
CA VAL A 258 -0.50 15.88 -3.25
C VAL A 258 0.04 15.16 -2.03
N THR A 259 0.32 15.91 -0.97
CA THR A 259 0.73 15.41 0.34
C THR A 259 -0.25 15.88 1.40
N VAL A 260 -0.71 14.95 2.24
CA VAL A 260 -1.51 15.22 3.42
C VAL A 260 -0.61 15.11 4.64
N ASP A 261 -0.39 16.24 5.33
CA ASP A 261 0.50 16.33 6.47
C ASP A 261 -0.24 16.76 7.76
N LYS A 262 0.49 16.92 8.87
CA LYS A 262 -0.11 17.30 10.16
C LYS A 262 -0.84 18.66 10.18
N LYS A 263 -0.57 19.53 9.20
CA LYS A 263 -1.25 20.82 9.03
C LYS A 263 -2.63 20.63 8.42
N ASP A 264 -2.73 19.71 7.46
CA ASP A 264 -3.96 19.42 6.74
C ASP A 264 -4.88 18.53 7.58
N LEU A 265 -4.25 17.64 8.38
CA LEU A 265 -4.97 16.69 9.21
C LEU A 265 -4.42 16.61 10.62
N HIS A 266 -5.13 17.25 11.56
CA HIS A 266 -4.89 17.10 12.99
C HIS A 266 -4.94 15.64 13.46
N LEU A 267 -5.71 14.78 12.78
CA LEU A 267 -5.83 13.35 13.09
C LEU A 267 -4.51 12.59 12.92
N LEU A 268 -3.59 13.06 12.05
CA LEU A 268 -2.28 12.43 11.86
C LEU A 268 -1.23 12.88 12.88
N LYS A 269 -1.54 13.84 13.76
CA LYS A 269 -0.58 14.28 14.78
C LYS A 269 -0.21 13.10 15.68
N HIS A 270 1.07 12.87 15.93
CA HIS A 270 1.58 11.77 16.77
C HIS A 270 1.61 10.37 16.14
N SER A 271 1.03 10.13 14.96
CA SER A 271 1.28 8.86 14.23
C SER A 271 2.65 8.85 13.54
N ASN A 272 3.20 10.03 13.26
CA ASN A 272 4.36 10.24 12.41
C ASN A 272 4.23 9.65 10.99
N ILE A 273 3.01 9.32 10.57
CA ILE A 273 2.68 8.88 9.23
C ILE A 273 1.89 9.96 8.49
N GLY A 274 2.48 10.52 7.44
CA GLY A 274 1.78 11.31 6.44
C GLY A 274 1.27 10.44 5.28
N ILE A 275 0.46 11.01 4.40
CA ILE A 275 0.00 10.33 3.18
C ILE A 275 0.34 11.20 1.98
N PHE A 276 0.65 10.58 0.85
CA PHE A 276 0.80 11.28 -0.42
C PHE A 276 0.17 10.49 -1.55
N MET A 277 -0.12 11.17 -2.65
CA MET A 277 -0.58 10.56 -3.89
C MET A 277 0.10 11.23 -5.07
N VAL A 278 0.43 10.42 -6.07
CA VAL A 278 1.08 10.85 -7.30
C VAL A 278 0.34 10.24 -8.48
N ASN A 279 0.10 11.07 -9.49
CA ASN A 279 -0.38 10.66 -10.79
C ASN A 279 0.63 11.13 -11.85
N LEU A 280 1.16 10.18 -12.62
CA LEU A 280 1.97 10.44 -13.80
C LEU A 280 1.19 10.00 -15.03
N THR A 281 0.91 10.92 -15.95
CA THR A 281 0.25 10.56 -17.22
C THR A 281 1.17 9.70 -18.08
N LYS A 282 0.62 8.97 -19.05
CA LYS A 282 1.41 8.07 -19.93
C LYS A 282 2.69 8.72 -20.47
N GLY A 283 3.79 7.99 -20.40
CA GLY A 283 5.10 8.47 -20.84
C GLY A 283 5.60 9.69 -20.07
N SER A 284 5.17 9.89 -18.83
CA SER A 284 5.66 10.94 -17.92
C SER A 284 6.49 10.39 -16.77
N MET A 285 7.34 11.25 -16.20
CA MET A 285 8.18 11.00 -15.04
C MET A 285 8.14 12.13 -14.05
N MET A 286 8.20 11.80 -12.77
CA MET A 286 8.63 12.77 -11.76
C MET A 286 10.14 12.97 -11.91
N ALA A 287 10.59 14.23 -11.94
CA ALA A 287 12.01 14.54 -12.06
C ALA A 287 12.82 13.84 -10.97
N PRO A 288 14.07 13.47 -11.26
CA PRO A 288 14.94 12.88 -10.27
C PRO A 288 15.01 13.76 -9.01
N HIS A 289 14.71 13.19 -7.85
CA HIS A 289 14.65 13.93 -6.59
C HIS A 289 14.95 13.04 -5.39
N TRP A 290 15.12 13.62 -4.20
CA TRP A 290 15.15 12.86 -2.95
C TRP A 290 14.28 13.51 -1.88
N ASN A 291 13.91 12.71 -0.90
CA ASN A 291 13.15 13.16 0.26
C ASN A 291 14.07 13.42 1.45
N PRO A 292 14.15 14.65 1.96
CA PRO A 292 15.07 14.99 3.04
C PRO A 292 14.52 14.66 4.42
N ARG A 293 13.22 14.31 4.56
CA ARG A 293 12.57 14.10 5.87
C ARG A 293 11.92 12.73 6.02
N ALA A 294 11.45 12.11 4.94
CA ALA A 294 10.68 10.86 5.01
C ALA A 294 11.19 9.80 4.03
N SER A 295 11.07 8.53 4.43
CA SER A 295 10.94 7.39 3.52
C SER A 295 9.50 7.33 2.98
N GLU A 296 9.35 6.93 1.72
CA GLU A 296 8.09 6.67 1.04
C GLU A 296 7.77 5.17 1.06
N ILE A 297 6.55 4.81 1.47
CA ILE A 297 6.02 3.45 1.38
C ILE A 297 4.80 3.51 0.46
N ALA A 298 4.99 3.24 -0.82
CA ALA A 298 3.98 3.45 -1.85
C ALA A 298 3.29 2.15 -2.26
N ILE A 299 2.01 2.26 -2.59
CA ILE A 299 1.13 1.23 -3.13
C ILE A 299 0.62 1.71 -4.48
N VAL A 300 0.85 0.90 -5.52
CA VAL A 300 0.36 1.22 -6.88
C VAL A 300 -1.14 1.04 -6.95
N LEU A 301 -1.84 2.07 -7.43
CA LEU A 301 -3.30 2.11 -7.54
C LEU A 301 -3.80 1.88 -8.97
N GLN A 302 -3.03 2.29 -9.97
CA GLN A 302 -3.39 2.13 -11.38
C GLN A 302 -2.14 2.06 -12.26
N GLY A 303 -2.22 1.20 -13.26
CA GLY A 303 -1.26 1.09 -14.35
C GLY A 303 0.07 0.50 -13.90
N GLN A 304 1.10 0.76 -14.71
CA GLN A 304 2.44 0.22 -14.50
C GLN A 304 3.48 1.33 -14.55
N GLY A 305 4.54 1.16 -13.76
CA GLY A 305 5.63 2.13 -13.69
C GLY A 305 6.99 1.50 -13.50
N MET A 306 8.01 2.32 -13.71
CA MET A 306 9.39 2.05 -13.40
C MET A 306 9.83 2.97 -12.26
N VAL A 307 10.31 2.38 -11.16
CA VAL A 307 10.89 3.10 -10.04
C VAL A 307 12.39 2.80 -9.99
N ARG A 308 13.21 3.84 -10.09
CA ARG A 308 14.66 3.74 -9.90
C ARG A 308 15.03 4.44 -8.60
N VAL A 309 15.78 3.77 -7.75
CA VAL A 309 16.26 4.31 -6.48
C VAL A 309 17.77 4.16 -6.44
N LEU A 310 18.47 5.27 -6.29
CA LEU A 310 19.91 5.32 -6.25
C LEU A 310 20.39 5.28 -4.80
N CYS A 311 21.47 4.54 -4.60
CA CYS A 311 22.21 4.57 -3.36
C CYS A 311 23.33 5.60 -3.46
N SER A 312 23.20 6.72 -2.74
CA SER A 312 24.20 7.79 -2.76
C SER A 312 25.26 7.66 -1.64
N SER A 313 25.30 6.53 -0.92
CA SER A 313 26.14 6.42 0.28
C SER A 313 27.61 6.14 -0.04
N ASN A 314 28.53 6.78 0.67
CA ASN A 314 29.96 6.41 0.76
C ASN A 314 30.21 5.08 1.50
N VAL A 315 29.13 4.38 1.87
CA VAL A 315 29.16 3.10 2.56
C VAL A 315 29.37 1.99 1.53
N LYS A 316 30.12 0.94 1.89
CA LYS A 316 30.42 -0.22 1.01
C LYS A 316 29.19 -0.64 0.20
N ALA A 317 29.36 -0.87 -1.11
CA ALA A 317 28.31 -1.32 -2.03
C ALA A 317 27.61 -2.65 -1.64
N SER A 318 28.16 -3.37 -0.66
CA SER A 318 27.51 -4.53 -0.03
C SER A 318 26.34 -4.16 0.89
N LYS A 319 26.30 -2.94 1.44
CA LYS A 319 25.26 -2.48 2.38
C LYS A 319 24.13 -1.70 1.71
N CYS A 320 24.38 -1.10 0.55
CA CYS A 320 23.40 -0.31 -0.18
C CYS A 320 23.70 -0.35 -1.69
N ARG A 321 22.68 -0.62 -2.51
CA ARG A 321 22.78 -0.79 -3.97
C ARG A 321 21.70 0.01 -4.67
N ASN A 322 21.98 0.40 -5.91
CA ASN A 322 20.97 0.95 -6.79
C ASN A 322 19.88 -0.10 -7.05
N MET A 323 18.63 0.34 -7.08
CA MET A 323 17.47 -0.52 -7.23
C MET A 323 16.64 -0.03 -8.40
N ARG A 324 16.06 -0.99 -9.11
CA ARG A 324 15.23 -0.75 -10.28
C ARG A 324 14.05 -1.71 -10.22
N TYR A 325 12.85 -1.17 -10.18
CA TYR A 325 11.62 -1.91 -10.04
C TYR A 325 10.70 -1.60 -11.21
N ARG A 326 10.18 -2.65 -11.85
CA ARG A 326 8.91 -2.53 -12.58
C ARG A 326 7.82 -2.87 -11.58
N VAL A 327 6.83 -2.01 -11.45
CA VAL A 327 5.73 -2.16 -10.50
C VAL A 327 4.40 -2.04 -11.24
N GLU A 328 3.41 -2.76 -10.75
CA GLU A 328 2.04 -2.74 -11.26
C GLU A 328 1.01 -2.65 -10.13
N GLU A 329 -0.27 -2.55 -10.48
CA GLU A 329 -1.37 -2.37 -9.53
C GLU A 329 -1.31 -3.37 -8.37
N GLY A 330 -1.31 -2.84 -7.14
CA GLY A 330 -1.19 -3.61 -5.92
C GLY A 330 0.24 -3.99 -5.52
N ASP A 331 1.27 -3.60 -6.25
CA ASP A 331 2.63 -3.73 -5.73
C ASP A 331 2.90 -2.67 -4.66
N VAL A 332 3.74 -3.02 -3.68
CA VAL A 332 4.23 -2.10 -2.65
C VAL A 332 5.72 -1.88 -2.87
N PHE A 333 6.15 -0.61 -2.96
CA PHE A 333 7.57 -0.27 -3.06
C PHE A 333 7.98 0.77 -2.02
N VAL A 334 9.23 0.70 -1.58
CA VAL A 334 9.80 1.61 -0.59
C VAL A 334 10.93 2.42 -1.18
N VAL A 335 10.87 3.75 -0.99
CA VAL A 335 12.00 4.64 -1.25
C VAL A 335 12.49 5.24 0.05
N PRO A 336 13.66 4.81 0.57
CA PRO A 336 14.16 5.34 1.83
C PRO A 336 14.53 6.82 1.74
N ARG A 337 14.46 7.51 2.88
CA ARG A 337 14.93 8.89 3.04
C ARG A 337 16.35 9.08 2.45
N PHE A 338 16.61 10.24 1.85
CA PHE A 338 17.87 10.61 1.21
C PHE A 338 18.34 9.73 0.04
N HIS A 339 17.50 8.83 -0.48
CA HIS A 339 17.83 8.11 -1.71
C HIS A 339 17.28 8.87 -2.92
N PRO A 340 18.13 9.31 -3.86
CA PRO A 340 17.66 9.89 -5.11
C PRO A 340 16.84 8.88 -5.88
N MET A 341 15.73 9.31 -6.46
CA MET A 341 14.79 8.43 -7.13
C MET A 341 14.26 9.04 -8.43
N ALA A 342 13.79 8.18 -9.32
CA ALA A 342 12.97 8.56 -10.46
C ALA A 342 11.81 7.57 -10.59
N GLN A 343 10.60 8.12 -10.68
CA GLN A 343 9.35 7.38 -10.84
C GLN A 343 8.79 7.72 -12.22
N MET A 344 8.52 6.72 -13.03
CA MET A 344 8.22 6.90 -14.45
C MET A 344 7.06 5.99 -14.84
N SER A 345 6.07 6.55 -15.53
CA SER A 345 5.05 5.78 -16.25
C SER A 345 5.62 5.25 -17.57
N PHE A 346 5.05 4.16 -18.08
CA PHE A 346 5.31 3.68 -19.43
C PHE A 346 4.43 4.40 -20.46
N ASN A 347 4.69 4.19 -21.76
CA ASN A 347 3.94 4.85 -22.84
C ASN A 347 2.50 4.35 -23.01
N ASN A 348 2.14 3.22 -22.37
CA ASN A 348 0.86 2.53 -22.55
C ASN A 348 -0.23 2.96 -21.57
N ASP A 349 0.12 3.41 -20.37
CA ASP A 349 -0.86 3.78 -19.34
C ASP A 349 -0.29 4.83 -18.38
N SER A 350 -1.18 5.51 -17.64
CA SER A 350 -0.80 6.37 -16.52
C SER A 350 -0.32 5.52 -15.35
N PHE A 351 0.56 6.09 -14.53
CA PHE A 351 1.07 5.44 -13.31
C PHE A 351 0.61 6.23 -12.09
N VAL A 352 -0.34 5.66 -11.35
CA VAL A 352 -0.94 6.29 -10.15
C VAL A 352 -0.62 5.46 -8.92
N PHE A 353 -0.11 6.09 -7.88
CA PHE A 353 0.19 5.44 -6.61
C PHE A 353 -0.11 6.38 -5.43
N MET A 354 -0.55 5.78 -4.32
CA MET A 354 -0.56 6.45 -3.02
C MET A 354 0.61 5.94 -2.20
N GLY A 355 1.06 6.69 -1.20
CA GLY A 355 2.01 6.18 -0.23
C GLY A 355 1.84 6.74 1.17
N PHE A 356 2.35 5.99 2.14
CA PHE A 356 2.55 6.44 3.51
C PHE A 356 3.96 7.06 3.60
N SER A 357 4.00 8.30 4.06
CA SER A 357 5.23 9.02 4.39
C SER A 357 5.57 8.75 5.86
N THR A 358 6.80 8.33 6.14
CA THR A 358 7.29 8.07 7.51
C THR A 358 7.56 9.33 8.37
N SER A 359 7.00 10.46 7.94
CA SER A 359 6.96 11.72 8.70
C SER A 359 5.68 12.48 8.36
N THR A 360 5.11 13.16 9.35
CA THR A 360 3.97 14.08 9.21
C THR A 360 4.39 15.54 9.02
N LYS A 361 5.70 15.82 9.02
CA LYS A 361 6.25 17.15 8.71
C LYS A 361 6.33 17.30 7.18
N LYS A 362 6.05 18.50 6.66
CA LYS A 362 6.25 18.85 5.23
C LYS A 362 7.59 18.32 4.74
N ASN A 363 7.57 17.41 3.78
CA ASN A 363 8.79 16.72 3.35
C ASN A 363 9.69 17.62 2.48
N HIS A 364 9.12 18.47 1.63
CA HIS A 364 9.84 19.31 0.66
C HIS A 364 10.86 18.52 -0.18
N PRO A 365 10.39 17.70 -1.14
CA PRO A 365 11.28 16.96 -2.05
C PRO A 365 12.29 17.88 -2.74
N GLN A 366 13.53 17.41 -2.84
CA GLN A 366 14.63 18.16 -3.44
C GLN A 366 14.91 17.63 -4.84
N PHE A 367 14.58 18.41 -5.87
CA PHE A 367 14.69 18.00 -7.26
C PHE A 367 16.11 18.24 -7.81
N LEU A 368 16.63 17.30 -8.58
CA LEU A 368 17.92 17.39 -9.28
C LEU A 368 17.79 17.99 -10.68
N ALA A 369 16.60 17.94 -11.28
CA ALA A 369 16.32 18.47 -12.61
C ALA A 369 15.07 19.37 -12.59
N GLY A 370 15.02 20.31 -13.54
CA GLY A 370 13.90 21.24 -13.67
C GLY A 370 14.17 22.66 -13.18
N LYS A 371 13.17 23.52 -13.39
CA LYS A 371 13.21 24.96 -13.07
C LYS A 371 13.51 25.26 -11.59
N ARG A 372 13.12 24.37 -10.67
CA ARG A 372 13.34 24.49 -9.21
C ARG A 372 14.30 23.42 -8.68
N SER A 373 15.30 23.05 -9.48
CA SER A 373 16.30 22.05 -9.07
C SER A 373 17.36 22.64 -8.13
N VAL A 374 17.91 21.78 -7.28
CA VAL A 374 19.08 22.09 -6.43
C VAL A 374 20.28 22.45 -7.29
N LEU A 375 20.49 21.77 -8.43
CA LEU A 375 21.54 22.13 -9.38
C LEU A 375 21.36 23.57 -9.90
N GLY A 376 20.13 23.98 -10.24
CA GLY A 376 19.85 25.35 -10.65
C GLY A 376 20.08 26.42 -9.57
N SER A 377 20.25 26.02 -8.29
CA SER A 377 20.51 26.94 -7.17
C SER A 377 22.01 27.09 -6.85
N LEU A 378 22.88 26.27 -7.45
CA LEU A 378 24.32 26.28 -7.20
C LEU A 378 25.05 27.23 -8.17
N ASP A 379 26.19 27.76 -7.76
CA ASP A 379 27.02 28.58 -8.62
C ASP A 379 27.51 27.77 -9.83
N LYS A 380 27.34 28.35 -11.02
CA LYS A 380 27.65 27.70 -12.29
C LYS A 380 29.12 27.29 -12.41
N LYS A 381 30.06 28.11 -11.93
CA LYS A 381 31.49 27.78 -11.97
C LYS A 381 31.78 26.62 -11.03
N VAL A 382 31.14 26.58 -9.86
CA VAL A 382 31.23 25.44 -8.92
C VAL A 382 30.73 24.16 -9.57
N LEU A 383 29.59 24.19 -10.28
CA LEU A 383 29.10 23.03 -11.02
C LEU A 383 30.04 22.61 -12.14
N ALA A 384 30.55 23.55 -12.93
CA ALA A 384 31.50 23.27 -14.00
C ALA A 384 32.77 22.58 -13.46
N LEU A 385 33.30 23.05 -12.34
CA LEU A 385 34.41 22.42 -11.63
C LEU A 385 34.02 21.03 -11.09
N SER A 386 32.85 20.89 -10.47
CA SER A 386 32.39 19.62 -9.89
C SER A 386 32.16 18.53 -10.92
N PHE A 387 31.64 18.89 -12.10
CA PHE A 387 31.43 17.95 -13.21
C PHE A 387 32.66 17.82 -14.12
N ASN A 388 33.69 18.63 -13.90
CA ASN A 388 34.87 18.73 -14.76
C ASN A 388 34.51 18.98 -16.24
N VAL A 389 33.66 19.98 -16.49
CA VAL A 389 33.18 20.36 -17.83
C VAL A 389 33.20 21.88 -18.02
N PRO A 390 33.19 22.39 -19.27
CA PRO A 390 33.06 23.82 -19.51
C PRO A 390 31.74 24.41 -19.00
N ASN A 391 31.78 25.70 -18.66
CA ASN A 391 30.60 26.49 -18.28
C ASN A 391 29.44 26.40 -19.30
N ALA A 392 29.75 26.34 -20.59
CA ALA A 392 28.73 26.21 -21.65
C ALA A 392 27.95 24.88 -21.54
N THR A 393 28.60 23.79 -21.14
CA THR A 393 27.93 22.51 -20.90
C THR A 393 26.93 22.61 -19.75
N ILE A 394 27.28 23.34 -18.68
CA ILE A 394 26.37 23.60 -17.57
C ILE A 394 25.20 24.48 -18.00
N ASP A 395 25.40 25.48 -18.87
CA ASP A 395 24.29 26.27 -19.42
C ASP A 395 23.29 25.41 -20.18
N HIS A 396 23.79 24.46 -20.98
CA HIS A 396 22.93 23.52 -21.69
C HIS A 396 22.19 22.59 -20.73
N LEU A 397 22.85 22.10 -19.68
CA LEU A 397 22.26 21.22 -18.67
C LEU A 397 21.16 21.92 -17.86
N LEU A 398 21.40 23.18 -17.46
CA LEU A 398 20.47 23.97 -16.67
C LEU A 398 19.44 24.73 -17.52
N LYS A 399 19.47 24.57 -18.84
CA LYS A 399 18.51 25.22 -19.73
C LYS A 399 17.10 24.83 -19.26
N PRO A 400 16.20 25.80 -19.05
CA PRO A 400 14.93 25.51 -18.39
C PRO A 400 14.13 24.48 -19.17
N LEU A 401 13.86 23.33 -18.55
CA LEU A 401 12.72 22.53 -18.96
C LEU A 401 11.46 23.37 -18.69
N THR A 402 10.54 23.43 -19.66
CA THR A 402 9.33 24.26 -19.58
C THR A 402 8.38 23.82 -18.48
N CYS A 403 8.45 22.56 -18.07
CA CYS A 403 7.66 21.98 -17.00
C CYS A 403 8.40 22.06 -15.64
N ILE A 404 7.63 22.16 -14.56
CA ILE A 404 8.12 22.00 -13.19
C ILE A 404 7.84 20.55 -12.77
N HIS A 405 8.71 19.92 -11.99
CA HIS A 405 8.59 18.61 -11.32
C HIS A 405 8.19 17.34 -12.13
N VAL A 406 7.25 17.37 -13.07
CA VAL A 406 6.82 16.21 -13.88
C VAL A 406 7.03 16.48 -15.37
N TYR A 407 7.62 15.53 -16.08
CA TYR A 407 8.13 15.70 -17.45
C TYR A 407 7.76 14.52 -18.34
N TYR A 408 7.55 14.78 -19.62
CA TYR A 408 7.41 13.73 -20.63
C TYR A 408 8.76 13.04 -20.90
N THR A 409 8.78 11.70 -20.86
CA THR A 409 9.94 10.85 -21.07
C THR A 409 10.14 10.58 -22.57
N ARG A 410 10.75 11.50 -23.32
CA ARG A 410 11.19 11.17 -24.69
C ARG A 410 12.30 10.12 -24.64
N GLY A 411 12.05 8.93 -25.21
CA GLY A 411 13.10 7.93 -25.51
C GLY A 411 13.61 7.09 -24.34
N ILE A 412 12.85 6.99 -23.22
CA ILE A 412 13.23 6.13 -22.08
C ILE A 412 12.65 4.70 -22.20
N PHE A 413 11.51 4.54 -22.88
CA PHE A 413 10.79 3.28 -23.03
C PHE A 413 10.36 3.02 -24.46
#